data_AF-A0AAX3LWB2-F1
#
_entry.id   AF-A0AAX3LWB2-F1
#
_cell.length_a   1.000
_cell.length_b   1.000
_cell.length_c   1.000
_cell.angle_alpha   90.00
_cell.angle_beta   90.00
_cell.angle_gamma   90.00
#
_symmetry.space_group_name_H-M   'P 1'
#
loop_
_entity.id
_entity.type
_entity.pdbx_description
1 polymer ?
#
loop_
_entity_poly.entity_id
_entity_poly.type
_entity_poly.pdbx_seq_one_letter_code
_entity_poly.pdbx_strand_id
1 'polypeptide(L)'
;MKGIPMQTGVLRVLRTTAASWWRHKELRRSGQSLLAQGLERETVLRDLGYLKQAAILPNAHVICGEGGTYLQLGWTTVSTLAPIQRVPLATLAVARGTPFIDIRTVTDVIAFANLPRVTQDGSVDPEPWGPGKSVSLTTYIDMVEGLGARILNDPRSHQSA
;
A
#
# COMPACT_ATOMS: atom_id res chain seq x y z
N MET A 1 -3.39 -30.00 -2.95
CA MET A 1 -2.36 -28.93 -2.99
C MET A 1 -2.83 -27.82 -2.06
N LYS A 2 -2.18 -27.61 -0.90
CA LYS A 2 -2.46 -26.43 -0.07
C LYS A 2 -1.93 -25.21 -0.83
N GLY A 3 -2.82 -24.46 -1.47
CA GLY A 3 -2.47 -23.23 -2.16
C GLY A 3 -1.79 -22.29 -1.18
N ILE A 4 -0.69 -21.67 -1.61
CA ILE A 4 -0.13 -20.53 -0.88
C ILE A 4 -1.30 -19.54 -0.70
N PRO A 5 -1.58 -19.06 0.54
CA PRO A 5 -2.64 -18.08 0.75
C PRO A 5 -2.48 -16.96 -0.27
N MET A 6 -3.56 -16.62 -0.99
CA MET A 6 -3.54 -15.69 -2.13
C MET A 6 -2.72 -14.43 -1.81
N GLN A 7 -2.83 -13.94 -0.58
CA GLN A 7 -2.05 -12.84 0.00
C GLN A 7 -0.53 -13.09 -0.04
N THR A 8 -0.05 -14.24 0.45
CA THR A 8 1.37 -14.63 0.39
C THR A 8 1.91 -14.75 -1.04
N GLY A 9 1.06 -15.12 -2.00
CA GLY A 9 1.39 -15.12 -3.43
C GLY A 9 1.63 -13.71 -3.98
N VAL A 10 0.68 -12.79 -3.74
CA VAL A 10 0.78 -11.38 -4.11
C VAL A 10 2.07 -10.75 -3.54
N LEU A 11 2.36 -11.05 -2.28
CA LEU A 11 3.52 -10.51 -1.57
C LEU A 11 4.86 -10.97 -2.14
N ARG A 12 4.98 -12.26 -2.48
CA ARG A 12 6.19 -12.78 -3.09
C ARG A 12 6.44 -12.12 -4.45
N VAL A 13 5.39 -11.99 -5.25
CA VAL A 13 5.47 -11.41 -6.59
C VAL A 13 5.84 -9.93 -6.54
N LEU A 14 5.16 -9.13 -5.73
CA LEU A 14 5.46 -7.69 -5.61
C LEU A 14 6.88 -7.42 -5.09
N ARG A 15 7.42 -8.28 -4.21
CA ARG A 15 8.83 -8.19 -3.77
C ARG A 15 9.81 -8.53 -4.88
N THR A 16 9.53 -9.55 -5.69
CA THR A 16 10.36 -9.88 -6.86
C THR A 16 10.35 -8.75 -7.90
N THR A 17 9.23 -8.04 -8.03
CA THR A 17 9.09 -6.87 -8.91
C THR A 17 10.06 -5.74 -8.56
N ALA A 18 10.32 -5.46 -7.28
CA ALA A 18 11.27 -4.42 -6.87
C ALA A 18 12.71 -4.69 -7.36
N ALA A 19 13.12 -5.96 -7.43
CA ALA A 19 14.41 -6.36 -8.00
C ALA A 19 14.43 -6.31 -9.54
N SER A 20 13.29 -6.58 -10.19
CA SER A 20 13.17 -6.53 -11.66
C SER A 20 13.35 -5.12 -12.24
N TRP A 21 13.07 -4.07 -11.46
CA TRP A 21 13.28 -2.69 -11.89
C TRP A 21 14.75 -2.39 -12.20
N TRP A 22 15.68 -2.86 -11.36
CA TRP A 22 17.12 -2.70 -11.61
C TRP A 22 17.54 -3.38 -12.90
N ARG A 23 16.92 -4.53 -13.21
CA ARG A 23 17.11 -5.26 -14.47
C ARG A 23 16.57 -4.47 -15.67
N HIS A 24 15.40 -3.85 -15.56
CA HIS A 24 14.86 -2.99 -16.63
C HIS A 24 15.75 -1.76 -16.86
N LYS A 25 16.25 -1.14 -15.79
CA LYS A 25 17.21 -0.02 -15.89
C LYS A 25 18.49 -0.44 -16.62
N GLU A 26 19.01 -1.62 -16.32
CA GLU A 26 20.19 -2.17 -16.99
C GLU A 26 19.92 -2.50 -18.46
N LEU A 27 18.74 -3.04 -18.80
CA LEU A 27 18.32 -3.30 -20.18
C LEU A 27 18.21 -2.02 -21.02
N ARG A 28 17.73 -0.93 -20.43
CA ARG A 28 17.72 0.37 -21.10
C ARG A 28 19.14 0.91 -21.29
N ARG A 29 20.02 0.73 -20.30
CA ARG A 29 21.44 1.13 -20.39
C ARG A 29 22.17 0.37 -21.50
N SER A 30 21.81 -0.89 -21.75
CA SER A 30 22.38 -1.72 -22.82
C SER A 30 21.71 -1.55 -24.19
N GLY A 31 20.79 -0.59 -24.34
CA GLY A 31 20.10 -0.31 -25.61
C GLY A 31 18.94 -1.26 -25.95
N GLN A 32 18.54 -2.15 -25.05
CA GLN A 32 17.46 -3.11 -25.24
C GLN A 32 16.08 -2.53 -24.83
N SER A 33 15.77 -1.34 -25.34
CA SER A 33 14.61 -0.55 -24.91
C SER A 33 13.25 -1.23 -25.15
N LEU A 34 13.08 -1.95 -26.27
CA LEU A 34 11.82 -2.64 -26.59
C LEU A 34 11.56 -3.82 -25.65
N LEU A 35 12.61 -4.58 -25.32
CA LEU A 35 12.52 -5.69 -24.36
C LEU A 35 12.22 -5.15 -22.95
N ALA A 36 12.89 -4.07 -22.54
CA ALA A 36 12.60 -3.39 -21.29
C ALA A 36 11.12 -2.93 -21.25
N GLN A 37 10.61 -2.33 -22.32
CA GLN A 37 9.24 -1.85 -22.40
C GLN A 37 8.20 -3.00 -22.33
N GLY A 38 8.46 -4.13 -22.98
CA GLY A 38 7.60 -5.32 -22.90
C GLY A 38 7.50 -5.86 -21.48
N LEU A 39 8.65 -6.06 -20.82
CA LEU A 39 8.72 -6.57 -19.44
C LEU A 39 8.09 -5.60 -18.42
N GLU A 40 8.29 -4.29 -18.62
CA GLU A 40 7.65 -3.25 -17.82
C GLU A 40 6.12 -3.30 -17.97
N ARG A 41 5.61 -3.45 -19.19
CA ARG A 41 4.17 -3.54 -19.45
C ARG A 41 3.56 -4.77 -18.78
N GLU A 42 4.18 -5.93 -18.87
CA GLU A 42 3.70 -7.14 -18.20
C GLU A 42 3.66 -6.98 -16.69
N THR A 43 4.71 -6.38 -16.13
CA THR A 43 4.81 -6.08 -14.69
C THR A 43 3.67 -5.15 -14.26
N VAL A 44 3.45 -4.05 -14.98
CA VAL A 44 2.36 -3.10 -14.69
C VAL A 44 0.99 -3.77 -14.80
N LEU A 45 0.74 -4.60 -15.81
CA LEU A 45 -0.54 -5.29 -15.96
C LEU A 45 -0.81 -6.29 -14.83
N ARG A 46 0.24 -7.01 -14.39
CA ARG A 46 0.16 -7.93 -13.26
C ARG A 46 -0.15 -7.19 -11.97
N ASP A 47 0.60 -6.12 -11.68
CA ASP A 47 0.43 -5.32 -10.47
C ASP A 47 -0.93 -4.61 -10.45
N LEU A 48 -1.42 -4.15 -11.62
CA LEU A 48 -2.78 -3.64 -11.77
C LEU A 48 -3.84 -4.68 -11.41
N GLY A 49 -3.62 -5.97 -11.74
CA GLY A 49 -4.47 -7.06 -11.31
C GLY A 49 -4.56 -7.16 -9.78
N TYR A 50 -3.43 -7.04 -9.08
CA TYR A 50 -3.40 -7.03 -7.62
C TYR A 50 -4.03 -5.78 -7.03
N LEU A 51 -3.85 -4.61 -7.63
CA LEU A 51 -4.51 -3.38 -7.20
C LEU A 51 -6.04 -3.47 -7.33
N LYS A 52 -6.55 -4.07 -8.41
CA LYS A 52 -7.99 -4.31 -8.56
C LYS A 52 -8.53 -5.24 -7.47
N GLN A 53 -7.75 -6.24 -7.07
CA GLN A 53 -8.11 -7.12 -5.95
C GLN A 53 -7.98 -6.40 -4.60
N ALA A 54 -7.01 -5.52 -4.43
CA ALA A 54 -6.88 -4.72 -3.22
C ALA A 54 -8.07 -3.78 -3.03
N ALA A 55 -8.54 -3.16 -4.12
CA ALA A 55 -9.67 -2.23 -4.08
C ALA A 55 -11.00 -2.84 -3.61
N ILE A 56 -11.14 -4.17 -3.64
CA ILE A 56 -12.34 -4.87 -3.13
C ILE A 56 -12.16 -5.37 -1.69
N LEU A 57 -10.96 -5.26 -1.11
CA LEU A 57 -10.71 -5.74 0.24
C LEU A 57 -11.09 -4.65 1.26
N PRO A 58 -11.81 -5.01 2.32
CA PRO A 58 -12.00 -4.09 3.44
C PRO A 58 -10.62 -3.78 4.04
N ASN A 59 -10.41 -2.51 4.41
CA ASN A 59 -9.20 -2.00 5.05
C ASN A 59 -7.91 -1.96 4.20
N ALA A 60 -8.02 -2.19 2.88
CA ALA A 60 -6.90 -1.93 1.98
C ALA A 60 -6.65 -0.43 1.86
N HIS A 61 -5.41 0.00 2.04
CA HIS A 61 -5.01 1.40 1.94
C HIS A 61 -3.55 1.52 1.50
N VAL A 62 -3.14 2.71 1.11
CA VAL A 62 -1.76 3.02 0.74
C VAL A 62 -1.20 4.00 1.76
N ILE A 63 0.04 3.78 2.19
CA ILE A 63 0.76 4.71 3.08
C ILE A 63 2.00 5.23 2.35
N CYS A 64 2.24 6.54 2.38
CA CYS A 64 3.44 7.16 1.80
C CYS A 64 4.21 7.96 2.86
N GLY A 65 5.46 7.60 3.11
CA GLY A 65 6.35 8.30 4.03
C GLY A 65 7.76 8.42 3.48
N GLU A 66 8.69 8.88 4.32
CA GLU A 66 10.11 9.01 3.93
C GLU A 66 10.72 7.66 3.52
N GLY A 67 10.31 6.56 4.16
CA GLY A 67 10.77 5.21 3.83
C GLY A 67 10.23 4.66 2.49
N GLY A 68 9.32 5.38 1.83
CA GLY A 68 8.70 4.99 0.57
C GLY A 68 7.18 4.88 0.65
N THR A 69 6.60 4.32 -0.40
CA THR A 69 5.15 4.05 -0.48
C THR A 69 4.88 2.58 -0.26
N TYR A 70 3.87 2.27 0.51
CA TYR A 70 3.50 0.93 0.94
C TYR A 70 2.04 0.68 0.64
N LEU A 71 1.75 -0.45 0.00
CA LEU A 71 0.39 -0.94 -0.11
C LEU A 71 0.10 -1.83 1.11
N GLN A 72 -0.95 -1.49 1.85
CA GLN A 72 -1.46 -2.26 2.97
C GLN A 72 -2.63 -3.11 2.50
N LEU A 73 -2.49 -4.43 2.66
CA LEU A 73 -3.48 -5.44 2.29
C LEU A 73 -3.90 -6.22 3.54
N GLY A 74 -4.79 -5.64 4.36
CA GLY A 74 -5.13 -6.22 5.66
C GLY A 74 -3.91 -6.34 6.59
N TRP A 75 -3.58 -7.55 7.06
CA TRP A 75 -2.44 -7.80 7.96
C TRP A 75 -1.04 -7.61 7.35
N THR A 76 -0.94 -7.37 6.04
CA THR A 76 0.37 -7.31 5.41
C THR A 76 0.69 -5.95 4.81
N THR A 77 1.73 -5.35 5.40
CA THR A 77 2.50 -4.27 4.78
C THR A 77 3.37 -4.83 3.68
N VAL A 78 3.14 -4.42 2.45
CA VAL A 78 4.11 -4.65 1.37
C VAL A 78 5.22 -3.61 1.50
N SER A 79 6.10 -3.83 2.48
CA SER A 79 7.28 -3.00 2.74
C SER A 79 8.47 -3.49 1.96
N THR A 80 8.60 -3.08 0.70
CA THR A 80 9.88 -2.92 -0.03
C THR A 80 9.55 -2.49 -1.45
N LEU A 81 9.28 -1.20 -1.57
CA LEU A 81 8.89 -0.59 -2.82
C LEU A 81 9.73 0.67 -3.04
N ALA A 82 11.04 0.55 -2.82
CA ALA A 82 12.00 1.58 -3.23
C ALA A 82 11.79 2.06 -4.69
N PRO A 83 11.11 1.30 -5.60
CA PRO A 83 10.65 1.84 -6.88
C PRO A 83 9.16 2.25 -6.99
N ILE A 84 8.23 2.06 -6.03
CA ILE A 84 6.82 2.49 -6.21
C ILE A 84 6.64 4.01 -6.17
N GLN A 85 7.61 4.76 -5.67
CA GLN A 85 7.61 6.21 -5.93
C GLN A 85 7.76 6.54 -7.44
N ARG A 86 8.25 5.60 -8.27
CA ARG A 86 8.50 5.80 -9.71
C ARG A 86 7.62 4.96 -10.64
N VAL A 87 6.96 3.92 -10.13
CA VAL A 87 5.91 3.19 -10.86
C VAL A 87 4.58 3.76 -10.41
N PRO A 88 3.65 4.11 -11.31
CA PRO A 88 2.40 4.79 -10.96
C PRO A 88 1.43 3.93 -10.14
N LEU A 89 1.86 2.89 -9.43
CA LEU A 89 0.99 1.98 -8.69
C LEU A 89 0.29 2.66 -7.52
N ALA A 90 0.97 3.55 -6.78
CA ALA A 90 0.32 4.36 -5.76
C ALA A 90 -0.72 5.30 -6.39
N THR A 91 -0.33 6.00 -7.47
CA THR A 91 -1.22 6.84 -8.26
C THR A 91 -2.41 6.06 -8.80
N LEU A 92 -2.21 4.83 -9.28
CA LEU A 92 -3.25 3.95 -9.82
C LEU A 92 -4.16 3.43 -8.71
N ALA A 93 -3.63 3.04 -7.56
CA ALA A 93 -4.44 2.66 -6.40
C ALA A 93 -5.35 3.81 -5.96
N VAL A 94 -4.78 5.02 -5.88
CA VAL A 94 -5.54 6.25 -5.59
C VAL A 94 -6.58 6.52 -6.69
N ALA A 95 -6.23 6.46 -7.98
CA ALA A 95 -7.19 6.64 -9.07
C ALA A 95 -8.30 5.57 -9.07
N ARG A 96 -8.09 4.43 -8.42
CA ARG A 96 -9.06 3.34 -8.26
C ARG A 96 -9.88 3.43 -6.97
N GLY A 97 -9.71 4.49 -6.18
CA GLY A 97 -10.49 4.74 -4.97
C GLY A 97 -9.91 4.12 -3.70
N THR A 98 -8.71 3.55 -3.74
CA THR A 98 -8.06 3.05 -2.52
C THR A 98 -7.67 4.25 -1.62
N PRO A 99 -8.00 4.23 -0.31
CA PRO A 99 -7.56 5.24 0.64
C PRO A 99 -6.04 5.39 0.63
N PHE A 100 -5.56 6.63 0.67
CA PHE A 100 -4.13 6.94 0.69
C PHE A 100 -3.80 7.89 1.82
N ILE A 101 -2.83 7.47 2.63
CA ILE A 101 -2.38 8.13 3.85
C ILE A 101 -0.95 8.64 3.59
N ASP A 102 -0.83 9.95 3.39
CA ASP A 102 0.45 10.63 3.24
C ASP A 102 0.99 11.04 4.62
N ILE A 103 1.98 10.30 5.11
CA ILE A 103 2.61 10.53 6.41
C ILE A 103 3.89 11.36 6.30
N ARG A 104 4.23 11.91 5.12
CA ARG A 104 5.44 12.75 4.95
C ARG A 104 5.42 14.03 5.78
N THR A 105 4.24 14.48 6.17
CA THR A 105 4.03 15.65 7.04
C THR A 105 3.95 15.30 8.53
N VAL A 106 3.95 14.01 8.88
CA VAL A 106 3.92 13.54 10.27
C VAL A 106 5.29 13.79 10.90
N THR A 107 5.33 14.62 11.94
CA THR A 107 6.57 14.97 12.66
C THR A 107 6.83 14.08 13.86
N ASP A 108 5.77 13.62 14.54
CA ASP A 108 5.89 12.73 15.70
C ASP A 108 5.90 11.26 15.25
N VAL A 109 7.06 10.82 14.79
CA VAL A 109 7.27 9.45 14.28
C VAL A 109 7.14 8.42 15.41
N ILE A 110 7.43 8.79 16.66
CA ILE A 110 7.30 7.87 17.80
C ILE A 110 5.81 7.65 18.11
N ALA A 111 4.99 8.70 18.13
CA ALA A 111 3.55 8.57 18.28
C ALA A 111 2.96 7.72 17.14
N PHE A 112 3.37 7.98 15.89
CA PHE A 112 2.94 7.20 14.75
C PHE A 112 3.31 5.71 14.88
N ALA A 113 4.54 5.40 15.31
CA ALA A 113 5.00 4.02 15.49
C ALA A 113 4.26 3.26 16.60
N ASN A 114 3.67 3.99 17.55
CA ASN A 114 2.89 3.42 18.66
C ASN A 114 1.39 3.31 18.38
N LEU A 115 0.92 3.76 17.20
CA LEU A 115 -0.48 3.61 16.82
C LEU A 115 -0.90 2.14 16.76
N PRO A 116 -2.18 1.85 17.06
CA PRO A 116 -2.75 0.52 16.84
C PRO A 116 -2.69 0.14 15.35
N ARG A 117 -2.78 -1.15 15.08
CA ARG A 117 -2.86 -1.69 13.72
C ARG A 117 -4.24 -1.44 13.13
N VAL A 118 -4.37 -1.57 11.81
CA VAL A 118 -5.68 -1.62 11.16
C VAL A 118 -6.19 -3.06 11.18
N THR A 119 -7.45 -3.25 11.56
CA THR A 119 -8.14 -4.55 11.51
C THR A 119 -8.29 -5.06 10.08
N GLN A 120 -8.37 -6.38 9.89
CA GLN A 120 -8.50 -6.97 8.56
C GLN A 120 -9.94 -6.94 8.05
N ASP A 121 -10.93 -7.16 8.92
CA ASP A 121 -12.33 -7.36 8.53
C ASP A 121 -13.20 -6.11 8.72
N GLY A 122 -12.64 -5.05 9.29
CA GLY A 122 -13.33 -3.79 9.53
C GLY A 122 -13.94 -3.71 10.94
N SER A 123 -13.78 -4.76 11.76
CA SER A 123 -14.17 -4.76 13.18
C SER A 123 -13.34 -3.79 14.02
N VAL A 124 -13.97 -3.22 15.05
CA VAL A 124 -13.33 -2.30 15.98
C VAL A 124 -13.00 -3.06 17.27
N ASP A 125 -11.73 -3.06 17.70
CA ASP A 125 -11.42 -3.49 19.08
C ASP A 125 -11.97 -2.44 20.06
N PRO A 126 -12.52 -2.83 21.22
CA PRO A 126 -12.91 -1.88 22.25
C PRO A 126 -11.68 -1.23 22.91
N GLU A 127 -11.82 0.04 23.32
CA GLU A 127 -10.78 0.79 24.06
C GLU A 127 -10.46 0.17 25.43
N PRO A 128 -9.24 0.41 25.98
CA PRO A 128 -8.16 1.26 25.45
C PRO A 128 -7.27 0.56 24.41
N TRP A 129 -6.85 1.31 23.39
CA TRP A 129 -5.98 0.83 22.31
C TRP A 129 -4.51 1.10 22.63
N GLY A 130 -3.63 0.18 22.22
CA GLY A 130 -2.18 0.33 22.37
C GLY A 130 -1.42 -0.42 21.29
N PRO A 131 -0.08 -0.38 21.31
CA PRO A 131 0.76 -1.08 20.34
C PRO A 131 0.39 -2.57 20.27
N GLY A 132 -0.12 -3.01 19.12
CA GLY A 132 -0.56 -4.40 18.89
C GLY A 132 -2.07 -4.66 18.95
N LYS A 133 -2.88 -3.69 19.38
CA LYS A 133 -4.34 -3.69 19.17
C LYS A 133 -4.71 -3.32 17.74
N SER A 134 -5.90 -3.65 17.29
CA SER A 134 -6.39 -3.33 15.95
C SER A 134 -7.61 -2.40 16.01
N VAL A 135 -7.67 -1.40 15.13
CA VAL A 135 -8.80 -0.48 14.99
C VAL A 135 -9.33 -0.50 13.56
N SER A 136 -10.53 0.02 13.32
CA SER A 136 -11.04 0.18 11.95
C SER A 136 -10.15 1.14 11.15
N LEU A 137 -10.21 1.02 9.82
CA LEU A 137 -9.48 1.95 8.95
C LEU A 137 -9.90 3.41 9.17
N THR A 138 -11.18 3.67 9.44
CA THR A 138 -11.66 5.04 9.71
C THR A 138 -11.06 5.60 11.00
N THR A 139 -11.04 4.82 12.07
CA THR A 139 -10.42 5.22 13.34
C THR A 139 -8.91 5.40 13.21
N TYR A 140 -8.24 4.53 12.45
CA TYR A 140 -6.81 4.70 12.16
C TYR A 140 -6.53 5.99 11.38
N ILE A 141 -7.39 6.31 10.41
CA ILE A 141 -7.32 7.56 9.63
C ILE A 141 -7.45 8.79 10.55
N ASP A 142 -8.41 8.79 11.49
CA ASP A 142 -8.56 9.87 12.46
C ASP A 142 -7.27 10.09 13.27
N MET A 143 -6.65 9.01 13.71
CA MET A 143 -5.41 9.06 14.50
C MET A 143 -4.23 9.62 13.71
N VAL A 144 -3.99 9.11 12.49
CA VAL A 144 -2.85 9.58 11.67
C VAL A 144 -3.06 11.00 11.15
N GLU A 145 -4.31 11.39 10.87
CA GLU A 145 -4.66 12.78 10.53
C GLU A 145 -4.39 13.72 11.71
N GLY A 146 -4.71 13.29 12.95
CA GLY A 146 -4.34 14.01 14.17
C GLY A 146 -2.83 14.17 14.37
N LEU A 147 -2.02 13.27 13.80
CA LEU A 147 -0.56 13.38 13.76
C LEU A 147 -0.04 14.20 12.56
N GLY A 148 -0.94 14.77 11.74
CA GLY A 148 -0.62 15.63 10.60
C GLY A 148 -0.53 14.91 9.27
N ALA A 149 -0.98 13.66 9.14
CA ALA A 149 -1.06 12.98 7.85
C ALA A 149 -2.11 13.61 6.92
N ARG A 150 -1.89 13.52 5.60
CA ARG A 150 -2.88 13.95 4.58
C ARG A 150 -3.59 12.74 4.00
N ILE A 151 -4.92 12.83 3.87
CA ILE A 151 -5.75 11.70 3.42
C ILE A 151 -6.33 11.98 2.04
N LEU A 152 -6.23 11.00 1.13
CA LEU A 152 -6.88 10.98 -0.17
C LEU A 152 -7.81 9.78 -0.26
N ASN A 153 -8.91 9.90 -1.01
CA ASN A 153 -10.01 8.92 -1.05
C ASN A 153 -10.47 8.52 0.35
N ASP A 154 -10.77 9.53 1.17
CA ASP A 154 -11.15 9.31 2.54
C ASP A 154 -12.45 8.47 2.61
N PRO A 155 -12.41 7.23 3.15
CA PRO A 155 -13.57 6.37 3.23
C PRO A 155 -14.67 6.95 4.14
N ARG A 156 -14.33 7.88 5.05
CA ARG A 156 -15.29 8.61 5.89
C ARG A 156 -16.22 9.50 5.05
N SER A 157 -15.71 10.05 3.95
CA SER A 157 -16.47 10.96 3.07
C SER A 157 -17.64 10.29 2.35
N HIS A 158 -17.64 8.96 2.26
CA HIS A 158 -18.71 8.18 1.63
C HIS A 158 -19.81 7.74 2.61
N GLN A 159 -19.68 8.04 3.92
CA GLN A 159 -20.67 7.68 4.94
C GLN A 159 -21.74 8.76 5.18
N SER A 160 -21.66 9.91 4.49
CA SER A 160 -22.63 11.02 4.59
C SER A 160 -23.68 11.03 3.47
N ALA A 161 -24.14 9.87 3.00
CA ALA A 161 -25.26 9.74 2.07
C ALA A 161 -26.36 8.85 2.64
#